data_AF-A0A940K3E8-F1
#
_entry.id   AF-A0A940K3E8-F1
#
_cell.length_a   1.000
_cell.length_b   1.000
_cell.length_c   1.000
_cell.angle_alpha   90.00
_cell.angle_beta   90.00
_cell.angle_gamma   90.00
#
_symmetry.space_group_name_H-M   'P 1'
#
loop_
_entity.id
_entity.type
_entity.pdbx_description
1 polymer ?
#
loop_
_entity_poly.entity_id
_entity_poly.type
_entity_poly.pdbx_seq_one_letter_code
_entity_poly.pdbx_strand_id
1 'polypeptide(L)'
;MRRMMRAGACALALGGMIAAVPAEAKSKQEAWAAWVERAQKIDFALKVQDETVYKEMIKGACNGVTGTVIGQGMAFPMWGQELIGVCRAAKDNWIYGHRKGAFCKDVKRSAKVLARAEPVPEAPEADRLAKDISAIMTEGYLQGGCK
;
A
#
# COMPACT_ATOMS: atom_id res chain seq x y z
N MET A 1 -28.31 -72.72 1.39
CA MET A 1 -28.56 -71.31 1.77
C MET A 1 -27.52 -70.45 1.07
N ARG A 2 -27.96 -69.56 0.17
CA ARG A 2 -27.11 -68.69 -0.66
C ARG A 2 -26.68 -67.45 0.15
N ARG A 3 -25.40 -67.08 0.15
CA ARG A 3 -24.98 -65.71 0.45
C ARG A 3 -24.46 -65.06 -0.83
N MET A 4 -25.21 -64.05 -1.24
CA MET A 4 -25.01 -63.18 -2.40
C MET A 4 -23.84 -62.21 -2.19
N MET A 5 -23.23 -61.84 -3.32
CA MET A 5 -22.36 -60.68 -3.54
C MET A 5 -23.09 -59.33 -3.35
N ARG A 6 -22.28 -58.24 -3.35
CA ARG A 6 -22.57 -56.78 -3.54
C ARG A 6 -22.54 -55.98 -2.23
N ALA A 7 -22.01 -54.76 -2.15
CA ALA A 7 -21.31 -53.87 -3.08
C ALA A 7 -20.50 -52.86 -2.23
N GLY A 8 -19.33 -52.46 -2.72
CA GLY A 8 -18.56 -51.36 -2.12
C GLY A 8 -19.29 -50.03 -2.31
N ALA A 9 -19.60 -49.37 -1.20
CA ALA A 9 -20.08 -47.98 -1.20
C ALA A 9 -18.86 -47.06 -1.22
N CYS A 10 -18.62 -46.43 -2.37
CA CYS A 10 -17.73 -45.30 -2.51
C CYS A 10 -18.42 -44.11 -1.83
N ALA A 11 -17.92 -43.70 -0.65
CA ALA A 11 -18.42 -42.54 0.07
C ALA A 11 -18.09 -41.28 -0.75
N LEU A 12 -19.10 -40.72 -1.42
CA LEU A 12 -19.06 -39.36 -1.96
C LEU A 12 -18.93 -38.39 -0.80
N ALA A 13 -17.71 -37.89 -0.60
CA ALA A 13 -17.45 -36.71 0.22
C ALA A 13 -18.23 -35.54 -0.39
N LEU A 14 -19.32 -35.16 0.28
CA LEU A 14 -20.05 -33.93 0.03
C LEU A 14 -19.06 -32.76 0.16
N GLY A 15 -18.63 -32.26 -0.99
CA GLY A 15 -17.82 -31.06 -1.11
C GLY A 15 -18.56 -29.92 -0.42
N GLY A 16 -18.01 -29.48 0.71
CA GLY A 16 -18.38 -28.21 1.30
C GLY A 16 -18.14 -27.14 0.25
N MET A 17 -19.23 -26.63 -0.33
CA MET A 17 -19.20 -25.36 -1.04
C MET A 17 -18.83 -24.31 0.01
N ILE A 18 -17.53 -24.02 0.12
CA ILE A 18 -17.11 -22.72 0.62
C ILE A 18 -17.66 -21.76 -0.42
N ALA A 19 -18.85 -21.21 -0.13
CA ALA A 19 -19.35 -20.06 -0.85
C ALA A 19 -18.26 -19.01 -0.74
N ALA A 20 -17.47 -18.86 -1.80
CA ALA A 20 -16.57 -17.74 -1.96
C ALA A 20 -17.48 -16.52 -1.93
N VAL A 21 -17.62 -15.91 -0.76
CA VAL A 21 -18.26 -14.61 -0.63
C VAL A 21 -17.51 -13.73 -1.62
N PRO A 22 -18.16 -13.22 -2.69
CA PRO A 22 -17.47 -12.34 -3.61
C PRO A 22 -16.92 -11.20 -2.76
N ALA A 23 -15.61 -11.00 -2.81
CA ALA A 23 -15.01 -9.83 -2.17
C ALA A 23 -15.69 -8.62 -2.82
N GLU A 24 -16.59 -7.97 -2.08
CA GLU A 24 -17.29 -6.79 -2.57
C GLU A 24 -16.24 -5.75 -2.93
N ALA A 25 -16.17 -5.42 -4.23
CA ALA A 25 -15.34 -4.33 -4.69
C ALA A 25 -15.84 -3.07 -3.99
N LYS A 26 -14.95 -2.37 -3.30
CA LYS A 26 -15.34 -1.12 -2.65
C LYS A 26 -15.76 -0.11 -3.71
N SER A 27 -16.67 0.78 -3.33
CA SER A 27 -16.96 1.94 -4.16
C SER A 27 -15.67 2.77 -4.38
N LYS A 28 -15.65 3.53 -5.48
CA LYS A 28 -14.53 4.44 -5.78
C LYS A 28 -14.27 5.41 -4.63
N GLN A 29 -15.33 5.92 -4.04
CA GLN A 29 -15.30 6.81 -2.89
C GLN A 29 -14.65 6.16 -1.67
N GLU A 30 -15.06 4.94 -1.30
CA GLU A 30 -14.46 4.23 -0.16
C GLU A 30 -13.00 3.84 -0.39
N ALA A 31 -12.64 3.45 -1.61
CA ALA A 31 -11.26 3.16 -1.97
C ALA A 31 -10.39 4.41 -1.80
N TRP A 32 -10.82 5.55 -2.34
CA TRP A 32 -10.09 6.81 -2.20
C TRP A 32 -10.07 7.35 -0.77
N ALA A 33 -11.15 7.19 0.01
CA ALA A 33 -11.17 7.55 1.42
C ALA A 33 -10.11 6.75 2.21
N ALA A 34 -10.03 5.44 1.98
CA ALA A 34 -9.00 4.59 2.60
C ALA A 34 -7.58 4.97 2.12
N TRP A 35 -7.44 5.38 0.87
CA TRP A 35 -6.18 5.90 0.33
C TRP A 35 -5.77 7.21 1.03
N VAL A 36 -6.69 8.15 1.20
CA VAL A 36 -6.44 9.44 1.87
C VAL A 36 -6.04 9.23 3.32
N GLU A 37 -6.80 8.43 4.08
CA GLU A 37 -6.49 8.12 5.48
C GLU A 37 -5.06 7.54 5.60
N ARG A 38 -4.70 6.67 4.65
CA ARG A 38 -3.38 6.09 4.57
C ARG A 38 -2.29 7.12 4.25
N ALA A 39 -2.51 7.95 3.24
CA ALA A 39 -1.58 8.98 2.82
C ALA A 39 -1.33 10.00 3.94
N GLN A 40 -2.36 10.40 4.69
CA GLN A 40 -2.23 11.28 5.85
C GLN A 40 -1.35 10.69 6.94
N LYS A 41 -1.50 9.40 7.27
CA LYS A 41 -0.65 8.72 8.24
C LYS A 41 0.81 8.67 7.80
N ILE A 42 1.05 8.43 6.50
CA ILE A 42 2.40 8.42 5.92
C ILE A 42 3.01 9.83 5.94
N ASP A 43 2.27 10.84 5.46
CA ASP A 43 2.69 12.25 5.47
C ASP A 43 3.05 12.72 6.89
N PHE A 44 2.20 12.40 7.87
CA PHE A 44 2.48 12.72 9.27
C PHE A 44 3.77 12.04 9.76
N ALA A 45 3.91 10.73 9.53
CA ALA A 45 5.09 9.99 9.96
C ALA A 45 6.38 10.53 9.33
N LEU A 46 6.36 10.91 8.05
CA LEU A 46 7.50 11.47 7.34
C LEU A 46 7.98 12.82 7.89
N LYS A 47 7.13 13.56 8.60
CA LYS A 47 7.45 14.85 9.23
C LYS A 47 8.03 14.71 10.64
N VAL A 48 8.01 13.51 11.22
CA VAL A 48 8.57 13.25 12.55
C VAL A 48 10.10 13.30 12.50
N GLN A 49 10.70 14.16 13.33
CA GLN A 49 12.15 14.32 13.40
C GLN A 49 12.84 13.38 14.38
N ASP A 50 12.13 12.93 15.43
CA ASP A 50 12.66 11.92 16.35
C ASP A 50 12.73 10.57 15.63
N GLU A 51 13.93 9.98 15.55
CA GLU A 51 14.17 8.74 14.82
C GLU A 51 13.37 7.54 15.37
N THR A 52 13.27 7.43 16.69
CA THR A 52 12.63 6.29 17.34
C THR A 52 11.13 6.35 17.08
N VAL A 53 10.54 7.52 17.30
CA VAL A 53 9.13 7.79 17.01
C VAL A 53 8.85 7.63 15.51
N TYR A 54 9.71 8.18 14.65
CA TYR A 54 9.60 8.04 13.20
C TYR A 54 9.49 6.58 12.77
N LYS A 55 10.41 5.71 13.24
CA LYS A 55 10.45 4.30 12.84
C LYS A 55 9.18 3.55 13.25
N GLU A 56 8.67 3.82 14.43
CA GLU A 56 7.42 3.24 14.90
C GLU A 56 6.23 3.71 14.04
N MET A 57 6.13 5.02 13.84
CA MET A 57 5.03 5.64 13.11
C MET A 57 5.00 5.24 11.64
N ILE A 58 6.14 5.28 10.93
CA ILE A 58 6.18 4.91 9.51
C ILE A 58 5.89 3.41 9.31
N LYS A 59 6.35 2.55 10.23
CA LYS A 59 6.05 1.12 10.19
C LYS A 59 4.55 0.88 10.34
N GLY A 60 3.90 1.57 11.28
CA GLY A 60 2.45 1.53 11.46
C GLY A 60 1.69 2.08 10.25
N ALA A 61 2.07 3.26 9.77
CA ALA A 61 1.47 3.91 8.62
C ALA A 61 1.58 3.07 7.34
N CYS A 62 2.70 2.35 7.15
CA CYS A 62 2.92 1.50 5.98
C CYS A 62 2.30 0.10 6.09
N ASN A 63 1.81 -0.30 7.26
CA ASN A 63 1.26 -1.63 7.46
C ASN A 63 -0.09 -1.82 6.74
N GLY A 64 -0.13 -2.62 5.68
CA GLY A 64 -1.34 -2.85 4.88
C GLY A 64 -1.55 -1.87 3.72
N VAL A 65 -0.55 -1.03 3.40
CA VAL A 65 -0.64 -0.10 2.24
C VAL A 65 -0.93 -0.84 0.93
N THR A 66 -0.36 -2.03 0.74
CA THR A 66 -0.63 -2.89 -0.43
C THR A 66 -2.11 -3.29 -0.50
N GLY A 67 -2.75 -3.60 0.62
CA GLY A 67 -4.18 -3.92 0.67
C GLY A 67 -5.06 -2.70 0.38
N THR A 68 -4.65 -1.50 0.82
CA THR A 68 -5.31 -0.24 0.48
C THR A 68 -5.23 0.07 -1.01
N VAL A 69 -4.10 -0.21 -1.66
CA VAL A 69 -3.86 0.14 -3.07
C VAL A 69 -4.36 -0.94 -4.04
N ILE A 70 -4.20 -2.22 -3.71
CA ILE A 70 -4.46 -3.34 -4.63
C ILE A 70 -5.74 -4.09 -4.24
N GLY A 71 -6.07 -4.14 -2.95
CA GLY A 71 -7.13 -5.01 -2.41
C GLY A 71 -8.55 -4.44 -2.48
N GLN A 72 -8.79 -3.29 -3.11
CA GLN A 72 -10.10 -2.61 -3.07
C GLN A 72 -11.01 -2.96 -4.26
N GLY A 73 -10.59 -3.85 -5.17
CA GLY A 73 -11.36 -4.15 -6.39
C GLY A 73 -11.37 -3.03 -7.43
N MET A 74 -10.55 -1.99 -7.21
CA MET A 74 -10.35 -0.83 -8.08
C MET A 74 -8.88 -0.68 -8.44
N ALA A 75 -8.61 -0.28 -9.67
CA ALA A 75 -7.26 0.11 -10.10
C ALA A 75 -7.02 1.60 -9.83
N PHE A 76 -6.15 1.91 -8.87
CA PHE A 76 -5.65 3.27 -8.69
C PHE A 76 -4.76 3.69 -9.88
N PRO A 77 -4.69 5.00 -10.21
CA PRO A 77 -3.68 5.50 -11.13
C PRO A 77 -2.27 5.23 -10.59
N MET A 78 -1.27 5.25 -11.48
CA MET A 78 0.12 4.92 -11.09
C MET A 78 0.62 5.74 -9.89
N TRP A 79 0.27 7.03 -9.81
CA TRP A 79 0.65 7.86 -8.68
C TRP A 79 -0.03 7.42 -7.36
N GLY A 80 -1.29 7.00 -7.42
CA GLY A 80 -2.00 6.45 -6.25
C GLY A 80 -1.38 5.13 -5.80
N GLN A 81 -0.87 4.31 -6.72
CA GLN A 81 -0.20 3.06 -6.37
C GLN A 81 1.17 3.27 -5.69
N GLU A 82 1.78 4.44 -5.90
CA GLU A 82 3.15 4.71 -5.45
C GLU A 82 3.29 4.89 -3.93
N LEU A 83 2.19 4.92 -3.15
CA LEU A 83 2.29 4.79 -1.69
C LEU A 83 3.05 3.51 -1.26
N ILE A 84 2.98 2.44 -2.06
CA ILE A 84 3.78 1.22 -1.86
C ILE A 84 5.28 1.53 -2.00
N GLY A 85 5.65 2.31 -3.01
CA GLY A 85 7.03 2.74 -3.26
C GLY A 85 7.57 3.64 -2.14
N VAL A 86 6.75 4.58 -1.67
CA VAL A 86 7.07 5.43 -0.50
C VAL A 86 7.37 4.57 0.71
N CYS A 87 6.50 3.61 1.02
CA CYS A 87 6.68 2.72 2.16
C CYS A 87 7.91 1.81 2.04
N ARG A 88 8.23 1.34 0.83
CA ARG A 88 9.48 0.60 0.59
C ARG A 88 10.71 1.46 0.87
N ALA A 89 10.69 2.73 0.47
CA ALA A 89 11.81 3.64 0.69
C ALA A 89 11.94 4.08 2.16
N ALA A 90 10.81 4.34 2.83
CA ALA A 90 10.76 5.02 4.12
C ALA A 90 10.88 4.06 5.33
N LYS A 91 10.42 2.81 5.21
CA LYS A 91 10.29 1.87 6.33
C LYS A 91 11.62 1.42 6.94
N ASP A 92 12.68 1.31 6.14
CA ASP A 92 13.91 0.62 6.56
C ASP A 92 15.07 1.55 6.95
N ASN A 93 15.03 2.85 6.62
CA ASN A 93 15.85 3.95 7.20
C ASN A 93 15.78 5.21 6.32
N TRP A 94 14.75 6.04 6.48
CA TRP A 94 14.66 7.35 5.80
C TRP A 94 15.76 8.33 6.21
N ILE A 95 16.09 8.37 7.51
CA ILE A 95 17.08 9.32 8.08
C ILE A 95 18.54 8.86 7.82
N TYR A 96 18.78 7.54 7.67
CA TYR A 96 20.13 6.96 7.53
C TYR A 96 20.38 6.20 6.22
N GLY A 97 19.40 6.17 5.31
CA GLY A 97 19.45 5.45 4.02
C GLY A 97 20.37 6.08 2.97
N HIS A 98 20.91 7.27 3.28
CA HIS A 98 21.73 8.14 2.43
C HIS A 98 22.96 7.47 1.77
N ARG A 99 23.39 6.29 2.23
CA ARG A 99 24.54 5.56 1.64
C ARG A 99 24.16 4.41 0.71
N LYS A 100 22.87 4.12 0.49
CA LYS A 100 22.43 2.99 -0.33
C LYS A 100 21.86 3.51 -1.67
N GLY A 101 22.51 3.20 -2.79
CA GLY A 101 22.03 3.61 -4.11
C GLY A 101 20.59 3.17 -4.43
N ALA A 102 20.14 2.04 -3.88
CA ALA A 102 18.75 1.58 -3.99
C ALA A 102 17.74 2.52 -3.29
N PHE A 103 18.10 3.07 -2.13
CA PHE A 103 17.28 4.07 -1.42
C PHE A 103 17.08 5.32 -2.27
N CYS A 104 18.17 5.90 -2.78
CA CYS A 104 18.10 7.10 -3.63
C CYS A 104 17.23 6.88 -4.88
N LYS A 105 17.34 5.71 -5.52
CA LYS A 105 16.53 5.36 -6.69
C LYS A 105 15.03 5.29 -6.34
N ASP A 106 14.69 4.62 -5.25
CA ASP A 106 13.30 4.45 -4.82
C ASP A 106 12.67 5.77 -4.36
N VAL A 107 13.43 6.59 -3.62
CA VAL A 107 12.97 7.91 -3.18
C VAL A 107 12.72 8.83 -4.39
N LYS A 108 13.69 8.92 -5.31
CA LYS A 108 13.57 9.74 -6.54
C LYS A 108 12.40 9.30 -7.41
N ARG A 109 12.22 7.99 -7.58
CA ARG A 109 11.10 7.42 -8.33
C ARG A 109 9.78 7.81 -7.69
N SER A 110 9.64 7.60 -6.39
CA SER A 110 8.40 7.87 -5.65
C SER A 110 8.04 9.35 -5.72
N ALA A 111 9.01 10.24 -5.47
CA ALA A 111 8.82 11.68 -5.62
C ALA A 111 8.33 12.05 -7.02
N LYS A 112 9.04 11.62 -8.08
CA LYS A 112 8.67 11.97 -9.47
C LYS A 112 7.27 11.49 -9.86
N VAL A 113 6.87 10.32 -9.39
CA VAL A 113 5.57 9.72 -9.70
C VAL A 113 4.46 10.46 -8.95
N LEU A 114 4.64 10.75 -7.66
CA LEU A 114 3.66 11.46 -6.84
C LEU A 114 3.52 12.95 -7.22
N ALA A 115 4.59 13.60 -7.69
CA ALA A 115 4.53 14.97 -8.21
C ALA A 115 3.54 15.16 -9.37
N ARG A 116 3.16 14.06 -10.03
CA ARG A 116 2.21 14.04 -11.15
C ARG A 116 0.78 13.74 -10.70
N ALA A 117 0.49 13.80 -9.40
CA ALA A 117 -0.84 13.57 -8.91
C ALA A 117 -1.83 14.58 -9.50
N GLU A 118 -2.96 14.04 -9.94
CA GLU A 118 -4.05 14.77 -10.57
C GLU A 118 -5.25 14.83 -9.61
N PRO A 119 -6.09 15.86 -9.69
CA PRO A 119 -7.29 15.97 -8.87
C PRO A 119 -8.19 14.73 -9.01
N VAL A 120 -8.70 14.26 -7.87
CA VAL A 120 -9.63 13.13 -7.80
C VAL A 120 -10.97 13.66 -7.30
N PRO A 121 -12.05 13.62 -8.11
CA PRO A 121 -13.36 14.11 -7.68
C PRO A 121 -13.88 13.45 -6.41
N GLU A 122 -13.57 12.16 -6.22
CA GLU A 122 -14.00 11.39 -5.05
C GLU A 122 -13.18 11.66 -3.78
N ALA A 123 -12.01 12.30 -3.91
CA ALA A 123 -11.13 12.68 -2.81
C ALA A 123 -10.31 13.92 -3.19
N PRO A 124 -10.89 15.13 -3.07
CA PRO A 124 -10.26 16.38 -3.53
C PRO A 124 -8.90 16.70 -2.89
N GLU A 125 -8.60 16.11 -1.73
CA GLU A 125 -7.33 16.30 -1.01
C GLU A 125 -6.22 15.32 -1.44
N ALA A 126 -6.54 14.29 -2.23
CA ALA A 126 -5.60 13.21 -2.54
C ALA A 126 -4.40 13.71 -3.35
N ASP A 127 -4.61 14.63 -4.29
CA ASP A 127 -3.54 15.17 -5.13
C ASP A 127 -2.59 16.05 -4.32
N ARG A 128 -3.13 16.89 -3.43
CA ARG A 128 -2.33 17.70 -2.50
C ARG A 128 -1.49 16.81 -1.60
N LEU A 129 -2.08 15.79 -0.97
CA LEU A 129 -1.35 14.86 -0.10
C LEU A 129 -0.23 14.12 -0.85
N ALA A 130 -0.49 13.66 -2.08
CA ALA A 130 0.53 13.04 -2.91
C ALA A 130 1.70 14.02 -3.19
N LYS A 131 1.39 15.28 -3.52
CA LYS A 131 2.41 16.32 -3.77
C LYS A 131 3.19 16.71 -2.51
N ASP A 132 2.53 16.75 -1.36
CA ASP A 132 3.18 17.00 -0.06
C ASP A 132 4.19 15.87 0.26
N ILE A 133 3.76 14.61 0.11
CA ILE A 133 4.65 13.45 0.25
C ILE A 133 5.78 13.51 -0.78
N SER A 134 5.50 13.86 -2.03
CA SER A 134 6.52 14.05 -3.06
C SER A 134 7.58 15.09 -2.68
N ALA A 135 7.17 16.20 -2.06
CA ALA A 135 8.08 17.25 -1.64
C ALA A 135 9.01 16.74 -0.53
N ILE A 136 8.47 16.05 0.48
CA ILE A 136 9.28 15.44 1.55
C ILE A 136 10.24 14.40 0.97
N MET A 137 9.75 13.55 0.08
CA MET A 137 10.56 12.56 -0.63
C MET A 137 11.73 13.23 -1.39
N THR A 138 11.47 14.35 -2.05
CA THR A 138 12.49 15.15 -2.74
C THR A 138 13.50 15.74 -1.77
N GLU A 139 13.05 16.29 -0.64
CA GLU A 139 13.91 16.84 0.39
C GLU A 139 14.85 15.77 0.97
N GLY A 140 14.33 14.58 1.32
CA GLY A 140 15.18 13.49 1.80
C GLY A 140 16.14 12.93 0.75
N TYR A 141 15.80 13.01 -0.54
CA TYR A 141 16.77 12.71 -1.61
C TYR A 141 17.95 13.70 -1.57
N LEU A 142 17.67 14.99 -1.47
CA LEU A 142 18.68 16.05 -1.47
C LEU A 142 19.54 16.02 -0.19
N GLN A 143 18.90 15.97 0.98
CA GLN A 143 19.58 15.92 2.28
C GLN A 143 20.34 14.61 2.48
N GLY A 144 19.82 13.51 1.91
CA GLY A 144 20.48 12.21 1.92
C GLY A 144 21.71 12.13 1.00
N GLY A 145 22.17 13.22 0.39
CA GLY A 145 23.36 13.22 -0.46
C GLY A 145 23.23 12.34 -1.71
N CYS A 146 22.00 12.01 -2.12
CA CYS A 146 21.75 11.28 -3.35
C CYS A 146 22.15 12.16 -4.54
N LYS A 147 22.97 11.64 -5.44
CA LYS A 147 23.43 12.31 -6.66
C LYS A 147 22.63 11.79 -7.86
#